data_AF-T1B1L5-F1
#
_entry.id   AF-T1B1L5-F1
#
_cell.length_a   1.000
_cell.length_b   1.000
_cell.length_c   1.000
_cell.angle_alpha   90.00
_cell.angle_beta   90.00
_cell.angle_gamma   90.00
#
_symmetry.space_group_name_H-M   'P 1'
#
loop_
_entity.id
_entity.type
_entity.pdbx_description
1 polymer ?
#
loop_
_entity_poly.entity_id
_entity_poly.type
_entity_poly.pdbx_seq_one_letter_code
_entity_poly.pdbx_strand_id
1 'polypeptide(L)'
;DRAQLLPQLYMNRAVDYTFAPGSSIKPFFIAAALMSGRYNNHSIVNTSPGYIDVQGHIFRDDVDLGPIDIATILAVSSNVGMAHVALSLPRRLIWETL
;
A
#
# COMPACT_ATOMS: atom_id res chain seq x y z
N ASP A 1 -25.50 -1.14 39.56
CA ASP A 1 -25.93 -0.29 38.43
C ASP A 1 -24.84 -0.33 37.36
N ARG A 2 -25.13 -0.85 36.16
CA ARG A 2 -24.17 -0.97 35.05
C ARG A 2 -24.35 0.15 34.01
N ALA A 3 -25.28 1.08 34.24
CA ALA A 3 -25.56 2.18 33.32
C ALA A 3 -24.38 3.17 33.16
N GLN A 4 -23.40 3.10 34.07
CA GLN A 4 -22.19 3.94 34.06
C GLN A 4 -21.02 3.31 33.29
N LEU A 5 -21.13 2.05 32.86
CA LEU A 5 -20.07 1.38 32.10
C LEU A 5 -20.13 1.82 30.65
N LEU A 6 -19.18 2.65 30.23
CA LEU A 6 -18.94 2.94 28.82
C LEU A 6 -18.08 1.81 28.23
N PRO A 7 -18.61 0.96 27.33
CA PRO A 7 -17.86 -0.18 26.79
C PRO A 7 -16.51 0.20 26.21
N GLN A 8 -16.42 1.39 25.60
CA GLN A 8 -15.22 1.95 24.97
C GLN A 8 -14.01 2.13 25.91
N LEU A 9 -14.24 2.21 27.23
CA LEU A 9 -13.19 2.35 28.24
C LEU A 9 -12.60 1.01 28.70
N TYR A 10 -13.27 -0.10 28.35
CA TYR A 10 -12.89 -1.45 28.78
C TYR A 10 -12.48 -2.36 27.60
N MET A 11 -12.54 -1.85 26.36
CA MET A 11 -12.05 -2.57 25.17
C MET A 11 -10.56 -2.36 24.97
N ASN A 12 -9.85 -3.42 24.61
CA ASN A 12 -8.47 -3.32 24.17
C ASN A 12 -8.46 -2.92 22.70
N ARG A 13 -8.38 -1.61 22.43
CA ARG A 13 -8.41 -1.09 21.04
C ARG A 13 -7.31 -1.64 20.14
N ALA A 14 -6.20 -2.14 20.69
CA ALA A 14 -5.16 -2.75 19.86
C ALA A 14 -5.56 -4.13 19.30
N VAL A 15 -6.51 -4.81 19.95
CA VAL A 15 -6.98 -6.16 19.57
C VAL A 15 -8.38 -6.11 18.99
N ASP A 16 -9.26 -5.30 19.58
CA ASP A 16 -10.70 -5.31 19.28
C ASP A 16 -11.09 -4.39 18.12
N TYR A 17 -10.21 -3.46 17.72
CA TYR A 17 -10.48 -2.52 16.62
C TYR A 17 -9.71 -2.87 15.36
N THR A 18 -10.43 -3.19 14.30
CA THR A 18 -9.89 -3.33 12.95
C THR A 18 -10.03 -2.03 12.18
N PHE A 19 -8.97 -1.60 11.50
CA PHE A 19 -8.95 -0.44 10.62
C PHE A 19 -8.08 -0.72 9.40
N ALA A 20 -8.31 0.01 8.30
CA ALA A 20 -7.47 -0.11 7.12
C ALA A 20 -6.04 0.38 7.45
N PRO A 21 -4.99 -0.39 7.12
CA PRO A 21 -3.61 -0.03 7.47
C PRO A 21 -3.07 1.18 6.68
N GLY A 22 -3.71 1.54 5.57
CA GLY A 22 -3.25 2.61 4.69
C GLY A 22 -1.84 2.34 4.15
N SER A 23 -1.03 3.40 4.03
CA SER A 23 0.34 3.32 3.50
C SER A 23 1.26 2.38 4.29
N SER A 24 0.94 2.05 5.55
CA SER A 24 1.72 1.09 6.35
C SER A 24 1.77 -0.31 5.75
N ILE A 25 0.87 -0.65 4.81
CA ILE A 25 0.89 -1.94 4.09
C ILE A 25 1.89 -1.99 2.92
N LYS A 26 2.32 -0.82 2.39
CA LYS A 26 3.15 -0.73 1.18
C LYS A 26 4.48 -1.50 1.25
N PRO A 27 5.21 -1.55 2.38
CA PRO A 27 6.42 -2.36 2.49
C PRO A 27 6.20 -3.84 2.11
N PHE A 28 5.04 -4.42 2.43
CA PHE A 28 4.73 -5.83 2.10
C PHE A 28 4.53 -6.03 0.59
N PHE A 29 3.93 -5.06 -0.10
CA PHE A 29 3.83 -5.10 -1.56
C PHE A 29 5.20 -5.00 -2.24
N ILE A 30 6.09 -4.16 -1.71
CA ILE A 30 7.48 -4.10 -2.20
C ILE A 30 8.22 -5.40 -1.92
N ALA A 31 8.05 -5.99 -0.74
CA ALA A 31 8.63 -7.30 -0.43
C ALA A 31 8.15 -8.37 -1.42
N ALA A 32 6.84 -8.44 -1.68
CA ALA A 32 6.26 -9.34 -2.68
C ALA A 32 6.84 -9.08 -4.09
N ALA A 33 7.01 -7.81 -4.47
CA ALA A 33 7.60 -7.42 -5.74
C ALA A 33 9.05 -7.93 -5.90
N LEU A 34 9.87 -7.78 -4.85
CA LEU A 34 11.25 -8.26 -4.83
C LEU A 34 11.30 -9.80 -4.82
N MET A 35 10.47 -10.45 -4.00
CA MET A 35 10.37 -11.92 -3.94
C MET A 35 9.93 -12.55 -5.27
N SER A 36 9.14 -11.82 -6.06
CA SER A 36 8.72 -12.28 -7.39
C SER A 36 9.86 -12.35 -8.41
N GLY A 37 11.00 -11.71 -8.14
CA GLY A 37 12.11 -11.54 -9.07
C GLY A 37 11.83 -10.58 -10.23
N ARG A 38 10.63 -9.98 -10.30
CA ARG A 38 10.26 -9.00 -11.35
C ARG A 38 10.85 -7.62 -11.11
N TYR A 39 11.19 -7.33 -9.86
CA TYR A 39 11.75 -6.05 -9.43
C TYR A 39 13.05 -6.26 -8.67
N ASN A 40 13.92 -5.26 -8.77
CA ASN A 40 15.15 -5.11 -8.01
C ASN A 40 15.36 -3.63 -7.67
N ASN A 41 16.45 -3.31 -6.97
CA ASN A 41 16.84 -1.96 -6.57
C ASN A 41 17.09 -0.98 -7.74
N HIS A 42 17.21 -1.46 -8.98
CA HIS A 42 17.38 -0.64 -10.19
C HIS A 42 16.12 -0.57 -11.05
N SER A 43 15.02 -1.20 -10.61
CA SER A 43 13.76 -1.20 -11.35
C SER A 43 13.10 0.16 -11.29
N ILE A 44 12.72 0.68 -12.45
CA ILE A 44 12.06 1.97 -12.63
C ILE A 44 10.59 1.76 -12.96
N VAL A 45 9.71 2.53 -12.31
CA VAL A 45 8.29 2.59 -12.60
C VAL A 45 7.96 4.00 -13.04
N ASN A 46 7.33 4.13 -14.21
CA ASN A 46 6.80 5.40 -14.66
C ASN A 46 5.48 5.70 -13.94
N THR A 47 5.46 6.79 -13.17
CA THR A 47 4.28 7.24 -12.42
C THR A 47 3.60 8.47 -13.00
N SER A 48 4.09 8.99 -14.14
CA SER A 48 3.41 10.08 -14.84
C SER A 48 2.06 9.63 -15.39
N PRO A 49 1.03 10.51 -15.36
CA PRO A 49 1.06 11.94 -14.99
C PRO A 49 0.73 12.23 -13.51
N GLY A 50 1.14 11.38 -12.58
CA GLY A 50 0.83 11.50 -11.13
C GLY A 50 -0.54 10.94 -10.74
N TYR A 51 -1.25 10.28 -11.67
CA TYR A 51 -2.48 9.54 -11.39
C TYR A 51 -2.67 8.39 -12.38
N ILE A 52 -3.43 7.37 -11.96
CA ILE A 52 -3.91 6.29 -12.84
C ILE A 52 -5.36 5.94 -12.51
N ASP A 53 -6.13 5.56 -13.54
CA ASP A 53 -7.47 5.00 -13.38
C ASP A 53 -7.41 3.48 -13.47
N VAL A 54 -7.89 2.82 -12.43
CA VAL A 54 -8.04 1.36 -12.38
C VAL A 54 -9.52 1.05 -12.16
N GLN A 55 -10.20 0.68 -13.24
CA GLN A 55 -11.63 0.29 -13.22
C GLN A 55 -12.55 1.35 -12.58
N GLY A 56 -12.31 2.63 -12.87
CA GLY A 56 -13.08 3.76 -12.35
C GLY A 56 -12.59 4.27 -10.99
N HIS A 57 -11.56 3.65 -10.41
CA HIS A 57 -10.90 4.15 -9.20
C HIS A 57 -9.60 4.87 -9.56
N ILE A 58 -9.51 6.15 -9.23
CA ILE A 58 -8.33 6.98 -9.50
C ILE A 58 -7.37 6.92 -8.32
N PHE A 59 -6.21 6.31 -8.55
CA PHE A 59 -5.05 6.45 -7.65
C PHE A 59 -4.29 7.71 -8.02
N ARG A 60 -3.89 8.51 -7.03
CA ARG A 60 -3.22 9.79 -7.24
C ARG A 60 -2.11 10.01 -6.23
N ASP A 61 -1.03 10.59 -6.72
CA ASP A 61 0.06 11.15 -5.92
C ASP A 61 -0.12 12.68 -5.79
N ASP A 62 0.51 13.27 -4.79
CA ASP A 62 0.42 14.72 -4.54
C ASP A 62 1.02 15.54 -5.69
N VAL A 63 2.03 14.98 -6.37
CA VAL A 63 2.71 15.57 -7.54
C VAL A 63 3.00 14.49 -8.57
N ASP A 64 3.22 14.89 -9.83
CA ASP A 64 3.79 14.00 -10.85
C ASP A 64 5.27 13.75 -10.55
N LEU A 65 5.61 12.51 -10.22
CA LEU A 65 6.96 12.10 -9.85
C LEU A 65 7.78 11.62 -11.06
N GLY A 66 7.17 11.45 -12.23
CA GLY A 66 7.88 10.90 -13.38
C GLY A 66 8.26 9.42 -13.21
N PRO A 67 9.32 8.98 -13.91
CA PRO A 67 9.94 7.68 -13.67
C PRO A 67 10.75 7.70 -12.36
N ILE A 68 10.39 6.82 -11.42
CA ILE A 68 11.06 6.68 -10.12
C ILE A 68 11.44 5.22 -9.84
N ASP A 69 12.47 5.02 -9.03
CA ASP A 69 12.89 3.68 -8.61
C ASP A 69 12.00 3.11 -7.50
N ILE A 70 12.08 1.79 -7.29
CA ILE A 70 11.22 1.09 -6.31
C ILE A 70 11.43 1.58 -4.87
N ALA A 71 12.63 2.02 -4.52
CA ALA A 71 12.94 2.57 -3.21
C ALA A 71 12.25 3.93 -3.01
N THR A 72 12.26 4.76 -4.05
CA THR A 72 11.59 6.06 -4.10
C THR A 72 10.08 5.89 -3.97
N ILE A 73 9.48 4.92 -4.67
CA ILE A 73 8.04 4.62 -4.53
C ILE A 73 7.67 4.42 -3.05
N LEU A 74 8.48 3.65 -2.31
CA LEU A 74 8.26 3.43 -0.88
C LEU A 74 8.57 4.69 -0.05
N ALA A 75 9.69 5.36 -0.32
CA ALA A 75 10.16 6.51 0.45
C ALA A 75 9.19 7.70 0.39
N VAL A 76 8.61 7.97 -0.78
CA VAL A 76 7.62 9.03 -0.98
C VAL A 76 6.18 8.53 -0.85
N SER A 77 6.01 7.24 -0.55
CA SER A 77 4.69 6.61 -0.41
C SER A 77 3.80 6.81 -1.64
N SER A 78 4.37 6.72 -2.85
CA SER A 78 3.62 6.88 -4.10
C SER A 78 2.50 5.84 -4.21
N ASN A 79 1.25 6.29 -4.25
CA ASN A 79 0.07 5.47 -4.49
C ASN A 79 0.06 4.96 -5.94
N VAL A 80 0.46 5.80 -6.90
CA VAL A 80 0.50 5.44 -8.31
C VAL A 80 1.53 4.34 -8.58
N GLY A 81 2.76 4.53 -8.09
CA GLY A 81 3.81 3.53 -8.20
C GLY A 81 3.45 2.23 -7.50
N MET A 82 2.80 2.30 -6.34
CA MET A 82 2.30 1.10 -5.65
C MET A 82 1.21 0.38 -6.43
N ALA A 83 0.28 1.10 -7.05
CA ALA A 83 -0.76 0.50 -7.86
C ALA A 83 -0.17 -0.20 -9.10
N HIS A 84 0.82 0.40 -9.78
CA HIS A 84 1.56 -0.27 -10.85
C HIS A 84 2.26 -1.55 -10.39
N VAL A 85 2.99 -1.47 -9.27
CA VAL A 85 3.68 -2.65 -8.69
C VAL A 85 2.65 -3.73 -8.36
N ALA A 86 1.61 -3.42 -7.61
CA ALA A 86 0.60 -4.39 -7.18
C ALA A 86 -0.13 -5.05 -8.36
N LEU A 87 -0.51 -4.28 -9.39
CA LEU A 87 -1.18 -4.80 -10.59
C LEU A 87 -0.29 -5.71 -11.44
N SER A 88 1.03 -5.59 -11.30
CA SER A 88 1.99 -6.44 -12.02
C SER A 88 2.21 -7.82 -11.36
N LEU A 89 1.76 -7.99 -10.11
CA LEU A 89 2.03 -9.19 -9.30
C LEU A 89 0.86 -10.17 -9.30
N PRO A 90 1.11 -11.49 -9.22
CA PRO A 90 0.07 -12.46 -8.98
C PRO A 90 -0.62 -12.23 -7.63
N ARG A 91 -1.95 -12.23 -7.61
CA ARG A 91 -2.74 -12.06 -6.37
C ARG A 91 -2.34 -13.03 -5.25
N ARG A 92 -2.02 -14.28 -5.61
CA ARG A 92 -1.56 -15.31 -4.66
C ARG A 92 -0.28 -14.89 -3.94
N LEU A 93 0.66 -14.28 -4.64
CA LEU A 93 1.93 -13.86 -4.04
C LEU A 93 1.71 -12.74 -3.02
N ILE A 94 0.87 -11.76 -3.33
CA ILE A 94 0.49 -10.70 -2.40
C ILE A 94 -0.14 -11.32 -1.14
N TRP A 95 -1.04 -12.29 -1.31
CA TRP A 95 -1.69 -12.98 -0.21
C TRP A 95 -0.73 -13.78 0.67
N GLU A 96 0.31 -14.39 0.10
CA GLU A 96 1.31 -15.16 0.85
C GLU A 96 2.32 -14.28 1.60
N THR A 97 2.48 -13.02 1.19
CA THR A 97 3.37 -12.04 1.85
C THR A 97 2.70 -11.30 3.00
N LEU A 98 1.36 -11.21 3.01
CA LEU A 98 0.56 -10.50 4.02
C LEU A 98 0.16 -11.43 5.18
#